data_AF-A0A2V7EL14-F1
#
_entry.id   AF-A0A2V7EL14-F1
#
_cell.length_a   1.000
_cell.length_b   1.000
_cell.length_c   1.000
_cell.angle_alpha   90.00
_cell.angle_beta   90.00
_cell.angle_gamma   90.00
#
_symmetry.space_group_name_H-M   'P 1'
#
loop_
_entity.id
_entity.type
_entity.pdbx_description
1 polymer ?
#
loop_
_entity_poly.entity_id
_entity_poly.type
_entity_poly.pdbx_seq_one_letter_code
_entity_poly.pdbx_strand_id
1 'polypeptide(L)'
;MSFWDRLTGGKPKRPTENLDYLNEALALERQGDYDAALTSYRLALRQRPNNHKVLQNMAIAYSKLGQLDEAIRCYRRALSIEPKLSGAHYGLAFLLLRRGDVSDAAYHLEAFLMDPPRSPEAERWVKHAQKTLDEMKAAEPPPPPSPSSPKLKTSEYPGILE
;
A
#
# COMPACT_ATOMS: atom_id res chain seq x y z
N MET A 1 -30.44 4.11 57.34
CA MET A 1 -30.27 4.69 55.98
C MET A 1 -29.23 5.79 56.09
N SER A 2 -28.00 5.55 55.64
CA SER A 2 -26.87 6.45 55.93
C SER A 2 -26.67 7.46 54.80
N PHE A 3 -26.72 8.74 55.18
CA PHE A 3 -26.50 9.93 54.34
C PHE A 3 -25.12 9.95 53.64
N TRP A 4 -24.15 9.17 54.15
CA TRP A 4 -22.77 9.14 53.68
C TRP A 4 -22.55 8.44 52.33
N ASP A 5 -23.47 7.60 51.86
CA ASP A 5 -23.35 6.92 50.55
C ASP A 5 -23.52 7.86 49.34
N ARG A 6 -23.90 9.14 49.55
CA ARG A 6 -24.00 10.16 48.49
C ARG A 6 -22.78 11.08 48.39
N LEU A 7 -21.78 10.95 49.26
CA LEU A 7 -20.65 11.90 49.35
C LEU A 7 -19.32 11.35 48.79
N THR A 8 -19.25 10.06 48.47
CA THR A 8 -18.14 9.53 47.68
C THR A 8 -18.41 9.82 46.21
N GLY A 9 -17.66 10.80 45.69
CA GLY A 9 -17.49 11.01 44.26
C GLY A 9 -16.87 9.78 43.63
N GLY A 10 -17.69 8.75 43.41
CA GLY A 10 -17.46 7.79 42.35
C GLY A 10 -17.44 8.60 41.08
N LYS A 11 -16.24 8.98 40.64
CA LYS A 11 -15.99 9.26 39.22
C LYS A 11 -16.77 8.16 38.51
N PRO A 12 -17.73 8.47 37.62
CA PRO A 12 -18.33 7.39 36.84
C PRO A 12 -17.12 6.67 36.29
N LYS A 13 -16.97 5.40 36.68
CA LYS A 13 -16.14 4.49 35.94
C LYS A 13 -16.89 4.45 34.63
N ARG A 14 -16.60 5.45 33.76
CA ARG A 14 -17.10 5.48 32.39
C ARG A 14 -16.82 4.06 31.98
N PRO A 15 -17.84 3.26 31.65
CA PRO A 15 -17.54 1.95 31.17
C PRO A 15 -16.54 2.24 30.05
N THR A 16 -15.31 1.75 30.20
CA THR A 16 -14.53 1.43 29.04
C THR A 16 -15.33 0.30 28.42
N GLU A 17 -16.50 0.64 27.84
CA GLU A 17 -17.10 -0.19 26.83
C GLU A 17 -15.92 -0.40 25.89
N ASN A 18 -15.51 -1.66 25.77
CA ASN A 18 -14.64 -2.07 24.69
C ASN A 18 -15.46 -1.87 23.42
N LEU A 19 -15.65 -0.61 23.03
CA LEU A 19 -16.27 -0.20 21.79
C LEU A 19 -15.32 -0.71 20.72
N ASP A 20 -15.80 -1.71 19.99
CA ASP A 20 -15.08 -2.30 18.88
C ASP A 20 -15.22 -1.37 17.67
N TYR A 21 -14.46 -0.27 17.72
CA TYR A 21 -14.44 0.74 16.67
C TYR A 21 -13.99 0.17 15.31
N LEU A 22 -13.27 -0.95 15.30
CA LEU A 22 -12.91 -1.62 14.06
C LEU A 22 -14.14 -2.27 13.41
N ASN A 23 -14.92 -3.01 14.18
CA ASN A 23 -16.15 -3.62 13.67
C ASN A 23 -17.19 -2.57 13.25
N GLU A 24 -17.30 -1.48 14.00
CA GLU A 24 -18.15 -0.34 13.62
C GLU A 24 -17.69 0.28 12.30
N ALA A 25 -16.39 0.58 12.16
CA ALA A 25 -15.84 1.14 10.93
C ALA A 25 -16.07 0.23 9.71
N LEU A 26 -15.87 -1.08 9.87
CA LEU A 26 -16.13 -2.07 8.82
C LEU A 26 -17.63 -2.17 8.46
N ALA A 27 -18.54 -1.91 9.41
CA ALA A 27 -19.97 -1.88 9.14
C ALA A 27 -20.36 -0.63 8.35
N LEU A 28 -19.84 0.54 8.74
CA LEU A 28 -20.06 1.82 8.04
C LEU A 28 -19.48 1.79 6.62
N GLU A 29 -18.28 1.21 6.44
CA GLU A 29 -17.67 1.06 5.13
C GLU A 29 -18.53 0.18 4.19
N ARG A 30 -19.11 -0.91 4.69
CA ARG A 30 -20.04 -1.76 3.91
C ARG A 30 -21.33 -1.03 3.52
N GLN A 31 -21.73 -0.01 4.29
CA GLN A 31 -22.86 0.86 3.97
C GLN A 31 -22.46 1.99 3.01
N GLY A 32 -21.17 2.16 2.72
CA GLY A 32 -20.64 3.24 1.89
C GLY A 32 -20.47 4.58 2.63
N ASP A 33 -20.68 4.61 3.95
CA ASP A 33 -20.45 5.80 4.78
C ASP A 33 -18.97 5.89 5.18
N TYR A 34 -18.15 6.30 4.22
CA TYR A 34 -16.70 6.33 4.38
C TYR A 34 -16.22 7.40 5.38
N ASP A 35 -16.93 8.53 5.51
CA ASP A 35 -16.59 9.58 6.48
C ASP A 35 -16.82 9.12 7.92
N ALA A 36 -17.96 8.47 8.19
CA ALA A 36 -18.21 7.86 9.49
C ALA A 36 -17.22 6.71 9.75
N ALA A 37 -16.97 5.85 8.75
CA ALA A 37 -16.00 4.76 8.87
C ALA A 37 -14.60 5.28 9.24
N LEU A 38 -14.13 6.37 8.62
CA LEU A 38 -12.85 7.01 8.95
C LEU A 38 -12.80 7.52 10.39
N THR A 39 -13.93 8.00 10.93
CA THR A 39 -14.01 8.42 12.33
C THR A 39 -13.82 7.23 13.26
N SER A 40 -14.53 6.13 13.04
CA SER A 40 -14.36 4.90 13.83
C SER A 40 -12.98 4.27 13.62
N TYR A 41 -12.42 4.29 12.41
CA TYR A 41 -11.04 3.82 12.18
C TYR A 41 -10.00 4.63 12.96
N ARG A 42 -10.14 5.97 13.04
CA ARG A 42 -9.25 6.80 13.86
C ARG A 42 -9.33 6.43 15.34
N LEU A 43 -10.53 6.11 15.83
CA LEU A 43 -10.73 5.64 17.20
C LEU A 43 -10.11 4.25 17.43
N ALA A 44 -10.27 3.32 16.49
CA ALA A 44 -9.62 2.01 16.50
C ALA A 44 -8.08 2.15 16.51
N LEU A 45 -7.54 3.10 15.74
CA LEU A 45 -6.11 3.38 15.69
C LEU A 45 -5.61 4.01 17.00
N ARG A 46 -6.41 4.78 17.74
CA ARG A 46 -6.04 5.25 19.10
C ARG A 46 -5.87 4.09 20.07
N GLN A 47 -6.69 3.03 19.95
CA GLN A 47 -6.55 1.83 20.77
C GLN A 47 -5.34 0.99 20.35
N ARG A 48 -5.06 0.89 19.04
CA ARG A 48 -3.92 0.14 18.48
C ARG A 48 -3.19 0.98 17.41
N PRO A 49 -2.22 1.83 17.82
CA PRO A 49 -1.58 2.82 16.93
C PRO A 49 -0.85 2.26 15.71
N ASN A 50 -0.44 0.99 15.78
CA ASN A 50 0.34 0.31 14.74
C ASN A 50 -0.47 -0.79 14.04
N ASN A 51 -1.80 -0.69 14.04
CA ASN A 51 -2.63 -1.66 13.31
C ASN A 51 -2.59 -1.36 11.80
N HIS A 52 -1.68 -2.02 11.09
CA HIS A 52 -1.50 -1.87 9.64
C HIS A 52 -2.78 -2.21 8.84
N LYS A 53 -3.63 -3.12 9.33
CA LYS A 53 -4.92 -3.45 8.68
C LYS A 53 -5.90 -2.27 8.75
N VAL A 54 -5.97 -1.59 9.89
CA VAL A 54 -6.79 -0.37 10.05
C VAL A 54 -6.27 0.71 9.09
N LEU A 55 -4.95 0.93 9.03
CA LEU A 55 -4.35 1.90 8.12
C LEU A 55 -4.65 1.58 6.65
N GLN A 56 -4.59 0.30 6.26
CA GLN A 56 -4.96 -0.13 4.91
C GLN A 56 -6.43 0.19 4.59
N ASN A 57 -7.36 -0.10 5.51
CA ASN A 57 -8.77 0.19 5.29
C ASN A 57 -9.07 1.70 5.26
N MET A 58 -8.40 2.48 6.12
CA MET A 58 -8.46 3.94 6.04
C MET A 58 -8.00 4.44 4.66
N ALA A 59 -6.94 3.86 4.10
CA ALA A 59 -6.46 4.23 2.77
C ALA A 59 -7.48 3.91 1.68
N ILE A 60 -8.18 2.78 1.79
CA ILE A 60 -9.28 2.41 0.88
C ILE A 60 -10.43 3.42 1.00
N ALA A 61 -10.86 3.75 2.22
CA ALA A 61 -11.91 4.73 2.46
C ALA A 61 -11.56 6.12 1.91
N TYR A 62 -10.34 6.61 2.18
CA TYR A 62 -9.83 7.86 1.60
C TYR A 62 -9.81 7.82 0.06
N SER A 63 -9.41 6.70 -0.54
CA SER A 63 -9.42 6.52 -1.99
C SER A 63 -10.84 6.61 -2.58
N LYS A 64 -11.84 6.07 -1.86
CA LYS A 64 -13.27 6.14 -2.25
C LYS A 64 -13.83 7.54 -2.18
N LEU A 65 -13.34 8.35 -1.23
CA LEU A 65 -13.67 9.77 -1.10
C LEU A 65 -12.88 10.67 -2.06
N GLY A 66 -11.96 10.12 -2.87
CA GLY A 66 -11.10 10.90 -3.77
C GLY A 66 -9.97 11.65 -3.06
N GLN A 67 -9.75 11.41 -1.77
CA GLN A 67 -8.68 12.00 -0.96
C GLN A 67 -7.38 11.22 -1.17
N LEU A 68 -6.76 11.42 -2.34
CA LEU A 68 -5.65 10.59 -2.82
C LEU A 68 -4.39 10.72 -1.95
N ASP A 69 -4.05 11.93 -1.49
CA ASP A 69 -2.85 12.16 -0.68
C ASP A 69 -2.97 11.49 0.70
N GLU A 70 -4.15 11.58 1.34
CA GLU A 70 -4.46 10.91 2.60
C GLU A 70 -4.35 9.38 2.45
N ALA A 71 -4.86 8.85 1.36
CA ALA A 71 -4.79 7.42 1.05
C ALA A 71 -3.34 6.95 0.88
N ILE A 72 -2.53 7.68 0.10
CA ILE A 72 -1.10 7.40 -0.08
C ILE A 72 -0.36 7.42 1.27
N ARG A 73 -0.60 8.43 2.11
CA ARG A 73 0.01 8.50 3.45
C ARG A 73 -0.36 7.30 4.32
N CYS A 74 -1.62 6.85 4.27
CA CYS A 74 -2.07 5.69 5.04
C CYS A 74 -1.43 4.39 4.54
N TYR A 75 -1.36 4.17 3.22
CA TYR A 75 -0.67 3.00 2.67
C TYR A 75 0.82 2.98 3.00
N ARG A 76 1.52 4.11 2.84
CA ARG A 76 2.94 4.22 3.20
C ARG A 76 3.17 3.92 4.68
N ARG A 77 2.30 4.43 5.56
CA ARG A 77 2.38 4.11 7.00
C ARG A 77 2.10 2.63 7.27
N ALA A 78 1.12 2.03 6.60
CA ALA A 78 0.86 0.59 6.73
C ALA A 78 2.07 -0.25 6.31
N LEU A 79 2.70 0.08 5.18
CA LEU A 79 3.91 -0.58 4.68
C LEU A 79 5.14 -0.36 5.55
N SER A 80 5.24 0.78 6.25
CA SER A 80 6.30 0.99 7.24
C SER A 80 6.19 0.06 8.46
N ILE A 81 5.00 -0.47 8.74
CA ILE A 81 4.74 -1.38 9.85
C ILE A 81 4.78 -2.84 9.38
N GLU A 82 4.16 -3.15 8.25
CA GLU A 82 4.16 -4.47 7.61
C GLU A 82 4.60 -4.33 6.14
N PRO A 83 5.91 -4.47 5.86
CA PRO A 83 6.46 -4.31 4.51
C PRO A 83 5.95 -5.32 3.49
N LYS A 84 5.41 -6.47 3.92
CA LYS A 84 4.89 -7.51 3.00
C LYS A 84 3.38 -7.41 2.81
N LEU A 85 2.77 -6.28 3.17
CA LEU A 85 1.32 -6.10 3.05
C LEU A 85 0.91 -5.96 1.58
N SER A 86 0.71 -7.09 0.91
CA SER A 86 0.40 -7.20 -0.52
C SER A 86 -0.74 -6.27 -0.96
N GLY A 87 -1.83 -6.19 -0.18
CA GLY A 87 -2.95 -5.29 -0.47
C GLY A 87 -2.59 -3.80 -0.45
N ALA A 88 -1.66 -3.38 0.42
CA ALA A 88 -1.18 -2.01 0.47
C ALA A 88 -0.24 -1.67 -0.69
N HIS A 89 0.61 -2.61 -1.12
CA HIS A 89 1.42 -2.45 -2.33
C HIS A 89 0.55 -2.22 -3.57
N TYR A 90 -0.46 -3.07 -3.79
CA TYR A 90 -1.37 -2.92 -4.93
C TYR A 90 -2.15 -1.60 -4.88
N GLY A 91 -2.72 -1.26 -3.71
CA GLY A 91 -3.48 -0.02 -3.53
C GLY A 91 -2.63 1.23 -3.75
N LEU A 92 -1.40 1.25 -3.23
CA LEU A 92 -0.47 2.36 -3.41
C LEU A 92 -0.03 2.50 -4.88
N ALA A 93 0.31 1.40 -5.55
CA ALA A 93 0.65 1.42 -6.97
C ALA A 93 -0.48 2.01 -7.82
N PHE A 94 -1.73 1.62 -7.57
CA PHE A 94 -2.88 2.16 -8.28
C PHE A 94 -3.04 3.68 -8.11
N LEU A 95 -2.81 4.19 -6.89
CA LEU A 95 -2.90 5.64 -6.64
C LEU A 95 -1.73 6.42 -7.26
N LEU A 96 -0.52 5.85 -7.25
CA LEU A 96 0.66 6.46 -7.88
C LEU A 96 0.52 6.53 -9.40
N LEU A 97 -0.05 5.48 -10.03
CA LEU A 97 -0.40 5.50 -11.45
C LEU A 97 -1.36 6.64 -11.79
N ARG A 98 -2.40 6.84 -10.96
CA ARG A 98 -3.35 7.95 -11.15
C ARG A 98 -2.71 9.33 -10.98
N ARG A 99 -1.64 9.42 -10.19
CA ARG A 99 -0.88 10.65 -9.98
C ARG A 99 0.19 10.89 -11.06
N GLY A 100 0.54 9.87 -11.84
CA GLY A 100 1.60 9.92 -12.85
C GLY A 100 2.98 9.50 -12.35
N ASP A 101 3.08 9.02 -11.11
CA ASP A 101 4.34 8.60 -10.49
C ASP A 101 4.67 7.14 -10.90
N VAL A 102 4.95 6.95 -12.20
CA VAL A 102 5.05 5.61 -12.82
C VAL A 102 6.17 4.76 -12.23
N SER A 103 7.34 5.33 -11.94
CA SER A 103 8.48 4.60 -11.41
C SER A 103 8.22 4.03 -10.01
N ASP A 104 7.65 4.83 -9.10
CA ASP A 104 7.27 4.37 -7.76
C ASP A 104 6.15 3.31 -7.83
N ALA A 105 5.23 3.46 -8.78
CA ALA A 105 4.18 2.48 -8.99
C ALA A 105 4.73 1.12 -9.44
N ALA A 106 5.70 1.10 -10.36
CA ALA A 106 6.33 -0.13 -10.85
C ALA A 106 6.95 -0.94 -9.70
N TYR A 107 7.72 -0.27 -8.82
CA TYR A 107 8.28 -0.88 -7.62
C TYR A 107 7.22 -1.58 -6.74
N HIS A 108 6.08 -0.94 -6.52
CA HIS A 108 5.01 -1.51 -5.70
C HIS A 108 4.22 -2.61 -6.41
N LEU A 109 4.08 -2.57 -7.74
CA LEU A 109 3.51 -3.69 -8.50
C LEU A 109 4.42 -4.92 -8.45
N GLU A 110 5.73 -4.75 -8.58
CA GLU A 110 6.70 -5.83 -8.42
C GLU A 110 6.63 -6.44 -7.02
N ALA A 111 6.62 -5.61 -5.98
CA ALA A 111 6.48 -6.07 -4.61
C ALA A 111 5.18 -6.85 -4.36
N PHE A 112 4.06 -6.44 -4.97
CA PHE A 112 2.79 -7.17 -4.92
C PHE A 112 2.88 -8.56 -5.57
N LEU A 113 3.58 -8.68 -6.71
CA LEU A 113 3.73 -9.93 -7.45
C LEU A 113 4.75 -10.91 -6.83
N MET A 114 5.60 -10.46 -5.90
CA MET A 114 6.53 -11.35 -5.18
C MET A 114 5.80 -12.33 -4.25
N ASP A 115 4.69 -11.90 -3.62
CA ASP A 115 3.82 -12.75 -2.81
C ASP A 115 2.34 -12.36 -3.03
N PRO A 116 1.76 -12.80 -4.16
CA PRO A 116 0.41 -12.41 -4.53
C PRO A 116 -0.62 -13.14 -3.65
N PRO A 117 -1.77 -12.52 -3.36
CA PRO A 117 -2.82 -13.18 -2.61
C PRO A 117 -3.34 -14.39 -3.37
N ARG A 118 -3.42 -15.55 -2.71
CA ARG A 118 -3.88 -16.81 -3.31
C ARG A 118 -5.39 -16.98 -3.13
N SER A 119 -6.16 -16.12 -3.76
CA SER A 119 -7.63 -16.24 -3.80
C SER A 119 -8.17 -15.98 -5.20
N PRO A 120 -9.30 -16.61 -5.60
CA PRO A 120 -9.91 -16.36 -6.91
C PRO A 120 -10.23 -14.88 -7.13
N GLU A 121 -10.62 -14.15 -6.08
CA GLU A 121 -10.93 -12.73 -6.14
C GLU A 121 -9.69 -11.87 -6.45
N ALA A 122 -8.49 -12.37 -6.13
CA ALA A 122 -7.24 -11.67 -6.34
C ALA A 122 -6.66 -11.88 -7.75
N GLU A 123 -7.13 -12.86 -8.50
CA GLU A 123 -6.62 -13.17 -9.85
C GLU A 123 -6.70 -11.95 -10.79
N ARG A 124 -7.78 -11.16 -10.68
CA ARG A 124 -7.94 -9.92 -11.46
C ARG A 124 -6.87 -8.88 -11.13
N TRP A 125 -6.45 -8.78 -9.87
CA TRP A 125 -5.43 -7.82 -9.43
C TRP A 125 -4.05 -8.27 -9.88
N VAL A 126 -3.76 -9.57 -9.82
CA VAL A 126 -2.52 -10.17 -10.36
C VAL A 126 -2.42 -9.93 -11.86
N LYS A 127 -3.47 -10.25 -12.61
CA LYS A 127 -3.52 -10.01 -14.07
C LYS A 127 -3.34 -8.53 -14.42
N HIS A 128 -3.99 -7.64 -13.68
CA HIS A 128 -3.82 -6.20 -13.86
C HIS A 128 -2.36 -5.79 -13.63
N ALA A 129 -1.77 -6.15 -12.48
CA ALA A 129 -0.40 -5.78 -12.13
C ALA A 129 0.62 -6.27 -13.17
N GLN A 130 0.51 -7.52 -13.63
CA GLN A 130 1.38 -8.07 -14.65
C GLN A 130 1.27 -7.29 -15.97
N LYS A 131 0.03 -7.08 -16.44
CA LYS A 131 -0.23 -6.34 -17.68
C LYS A 131 0.33 -4.92 -17.62
N THR A 132 0.10 -4.21 -16.51
CA THR A 132 0.59 -2.85 -16.35
C THR A 132 2.12 -2.78 -16.37
N LEU A 133 2.82 -3.72 -15.71
CA LEU A 133 4.27 -3.78 -15.77
C LEU A 133 4.79 -4.10 -17.18
N ASP A 134 4.12 -4.97 -17.93
CA ASP A 134 4.49 -5.29 -19.30
C ASP A 134 4.31 -4.06 -20.23
N GLU A 135 3.22 -3.30 -20.05
CA GLU A 135 2.98 -2.04 -20.76
C GLU A 135 4.02 -0.96 -20.42
N MET A 136 4.41 -0.84 -19.14
CA MET A 136 5.47 0.07 -18.70
C MET A 136 6.81 -0.26 -19.37
N LYS A 137 7.20 -1.55 -19.38
CA LYS A 137 8.43 -2.02 -20.04
C LYS A 137 8.41 -1.80 -21.55
N ALA A 138 7.26 -2.01 -22.19
CA ALA A 138 7.11 -1.77 -23.61
C ALA A 138 7.20 -0.27 -23.99
N ALA A 139 6.88 0.63 -23.05
CA ALA A 139 6.99 2.06 -23.23
C ALA A 139 8.40 2.61 -22.98
N GLU A 140 9.31 1.83 -22.38
CA GLU A 140 10.71 2.23 -22.24
C GLU A 140 11.42 2.24 -23.60
N PRO A 141 12.20 3.28 -23.93
CA PRO A 141 13.01 3.28 -25.14
C PRO A 141 14.00 2.10 -25.08
N PRO A 142 14.28 1.43 -26.22
CA PRO A 142 15.22 0.32 -26.23
C PRO A 142 16.57 0.77 -25.66
N PRO A 143 17.28 -0.11 -24.91
CA PRO A 143 18.59 0.24 -24.39
C PRO A 143 19.50 0.67 -25.54
N PRO A 144 20.37 1.68 -25.34
CA PRO A 144 21.32 2.08 -26.37
C PRO A 144 22.13 0.85 -26.82
N PRO A 145 22.44 0.72 -28.11
CA PRO A 145 23.20 -0.42 -28.60
C PRO A 145 24.50 -0.55 -27.80
N SER A 146 24.77 -1.75 -27.28
CA SER A 146 26.02 -2.03 -26.57
C SER A 146 27.20 -1.53 -27.40
N PRO A 147 28.19 -0.83 -26.80
CA PRO A 147 29.37 -0.40 -27.53
C PRO A 147 29.99 -1.64 -28.17
N SER A 148 29.96 -1.68 -29.50
CA SER A 148 30.51 -2.80 -30.26
C SER A 148 31.97 -2.94 -29.86
N SER A 149 32.34 -4.07 -29.25
CA SER A 149 33.72 -4.34 -28.86
C SER A 149 34.64 -4.01 -30.03
N PRO A 150 35.71 -3.21 -29.85
CA PRO A 150 36.59 -2.87 -30.95
C PRO A 150 37.11 -4.17 -31.53
N LYS A 151 36.80 -4.42 -32.82
CA LYS A 151 37.36 -5.56 -33.56
C LYS A 151 38.88 -5.44 -33.42
N LEU A 152 39.48 -6.35 -32.66
CA LEU A 152 40.92 -6.52 -32.59
C LEU A 152 41.39 -6.72 -34.04
N LYS A 153 42.00 -5.67 -34.62
CA LYS A 153 42.73 -5.81 -35.86
C LYS A 153 43.85 -6.80 -35.57
N THR A 154 43.74 -8.00 -36.12
CA THR A 154 44.84 -8.95 -36.19
C THR A 154 46.02 -8.25 -36.84
N SER A 155 47.04 -7.96 -36.03
CA SER A 155 48.32 -7.42 -36.48
C SER A 155 48.96 -8.45 -37.40
N GLU A 156 48.93 -8.19 -38.71
CA GLU A 156 49.81 -8.85 -39.68
C GLU A 156 51.26 -8.51 -39.30
N TYR A 157 51.99 -9.49 -38.81
CA TYR A 157 53.44 -9.41 -38.67
C TYR A 157 54.07 -9.65 -40.06
N PRO A 158 54.90 -8.75 -40.61
CA PRO A 158 55.69 -9.08 -41.79
C PRO A 158 56.82 -10.04 -41.39
N GLY A 159 56.91 -11.14 -42.12
CA GLY A 159 57.94 -12.17 -41.96
C GLY A 159 59.35 -11.59 -42.10
N ILE A 160 60.23 -12.09 -41.23
CA ILE A 160 61.67 -11.82 -41.21
C ILE A 160 62.31 -12.49 -42.44
N LEU A 161 63.13 -11.71 -43.15
CA LEU A 161 64.03 -12.19 -44.20
C LEU A 161 65.22 -12.91 -43.55
N GLU A 162 65.44 -14.17 -43.92
CA GLU A 162 66.77 -14.79 -43.99
C GLU A 162 66.97 -15.42 -45.37
#